data_AF-E5AT01-F1
#
_entry.id   AF-E5AT01-F1
#
_cell.length_a   1.000
_cell.length_b   1.000
_cell.length_c   1.000
_cell.angle_alpha   90.00
_cell.angle_beta   90.00
_cell.angle_gamma   90.00
#
_symmetry.space_group_name_H-M   'P 1'
#
loop_
_entity.id
_entity.type
_entity.pdbx_description
1 polymer ?
#
loop_
_entity_poly.entity_id
_entity_poly.type
_entity_poly.pdbx_seq_one_letter_code
_entity_poly.pdbx_strand_id
1 'polypeptide(L)'
;MAWQYLRTGEQPHPAMLRFAGWILSTKGLDEKNRLQRQYQFFLPFEQWIANGIAQAANVAKLLAFDRYTLKQASPGNVWGYQWPYLPDSRLNDLFDHWKKDLTDCMVERSEDGAKELAIIDYLLGYFGVQQGLGVLRDKARFREFIQLQQGYLEHFCTLTYNRANVQIGQISDLQKRIAARLGIGAELFALTRGDKLNNLPFYLIEYWLLLPPQTRKSIQLGPASNAVIEFLDEQETEKKALALSFIKGADVPEIGQIFKMTVAGGSPPPDVSAYPWAVVSNVKDDGGSITLSFDLQHNNQLYVDAEYILDGVSNKAWQLSCETLSEWMWGVDYPLVYAADQSGLLDNQRKRCQIASSATAIQIGDTIAIPSNPNIPGDSIKVVVEQVNISQGTFVAKCGNGAQWPGTNGDGKTLRRCYVERSLPLTDQFSFSIGVVLNRDNDWFSPSSKPSDVIEWVEQVVRDEVPCHIQSTVHWLNRSAFRSFGHAYNGWQNSGCPFGNEAYQLLELLSLSRLPDQPAGIGTLSLYKTDGDVHLNPDGTYQDEEAIKKNEVMYILTDKQY
;
A
#
# COMPACT_ATOMS: atom_id res chain seq x y z
N MET A 1 23.38 23.45 7.54
CA MET A 1 24.65 24.06 7.97
C MET A 1 25.81 23.05 7.80
N ALA A 2 26.08 22.57 6.58
CA ALA A 2 27.14 21.58 6.30
C ALA A 2 27.54 21.52 4.79
N TRP A 3 27.68 22.66 4.11
CA TRP A 3 28.12 22.72 2.70
C TRP A 3 29.35 23.62 2.50
N GLN A 4 30.21 23.74 3.52
CA GLN A 4 31.38 24.63 3.51
C GLN A 4 32.75 23.95 3.40
N TYR A 5 32.81 22.61 3.25
CA TYR A 5 34.07 21.86 3.41
C TYR A 5 34.72 21.27 2.15
N LEU A 6 34.15 21.45 0.95
CA LEU A 6 34.78 20.98 -0.29
C LEU A 6 35.28 22.16 -1.12
N ARG A 7 36.61 22.22 -1.32
CA ARG A 7 37.22 23.08 -2.35
C ARG A 7 36.89 22.49 -3.71
N THR A 8 36.33 23.30 -4.61
CA THR A 8 36.31 22.98 -6.04
C THR A 8 37.75 22.93 -6.54
N GLY A 9 38.22 21.74 -6.96
CA GLY A 9 39.50 21.61 -7.66
C GLY A 9 39.40 22.25 -9.05
N GLU A 10 40.53 22.72 -9.60
CA GLU A 10 40.63 23.07 -11.02
C GLU A 10 40.15 21.88 -11.86
N GLN A 11 39.31 22.10 -12.87
CA GLN A 11 38.89 21.06 -13.80
C GLN A 11 39.87 21.03 -14.99
N PRO A 12 40.90 20.15 -15.01
CA PRO A 12 41.65 19.91 -16.24
C PRO A 12 40.71 19.23 -17.25
N HIS A 13 40.55 19.79 -18.44
CA HIS A 13 39.78 19.18 -19.53
C HIS A 13 40.53 17.95 -20.08
N PRO A 14 40.11 16.70 -19.77
CA PRO A 14 40.81 15.51 -20.26
C PRO A 14 40.35 15.12 -21.67
N ALA A 15 39.29 15.76 -22.19
CA ALA A 15 38.51 15.27 -23.33
C ALA A 15 39.07 15.61 -24.72
N MET A 16 40.27 16.21 -24.83
CA MET A 16 40.83 16.59 -26.13
C MET A 16 41.74 15.49 -26.69
N LEU A 17 41.21 14.71 -27.62
CA LEU A 17 41.96 13.69 -28.34
C LEU A 17 42.53 14.28 -29.63
N ARG A 18 43.85 14.21 -29.81
CA ARG A 18 44.51 14.56 -31.08
C ARG A 18 45.07 13.28 -31.70
N PHE A 19 44.46 12.86 -32.80
CA PHE A 19 44.90 11.65 -33.52
C PHE A 19 46.15 11.90 -34.36
N ALA A 20 46.95 10.85 -34.49
CA ALA A 20 48.18 10.79 -35.28
C ALA A 20 47.91 10.59 -36.78
N GLY A 21 46.98 11.34 -37.35
CA GLY A 21 46.72 11.38 -38.80
C GLY A 21 47.78 12.18 -39.57
N TRP A 22 49.07 12.01 -39.23
CA TRP A 22 50.19 12.72 -39.86
C TRP A 22 50.75 12.00 -41.09
N ILE A 23 50.07 10.96 -41.60
CA ILE A 23 50.63 10.13 -42.66
C ILE A 23 49.83 10.32 -43.95
N LEU A 24 50.38 11.23 -44.75
CA LEU A 24 50.28 11.34 -46.21
C LEU A 24 49.01 11.97 -46.81
N SER A 25 49.20 13.21 -47.30
CA SER A 25 48.39 13.86 -48.33
C SER A 25 48.77 13.31 -49.70
N THR A 26 47.88 12.61 -50.42
CA THR A 26 48.03 12.38 -51.88
C THR A 26 46.70 12.04 -52.58
N LYS A 27 46.68 12.27 -53.89
CA LYS A 27 45.53 12.30 -54.81
C LYS A 27 45.52 11.04 -55.70
N GLY A 28 44.61 10.08 -55.47
CA GLY A 28 44.37 8.94 -56.36
C GLY A 28 43.20 8.05 -55.91
N LEU A 29 42.39 7.51 -56.85
CA LEU A 29 41.17 6.72 -56.55
C LEU A 29 41.49 5.30 -56.04
N ASP A 30 42.52 4.63 -56.58
CA ASP A 30 42.99 3.32 -56.12
C ASP A 30 43.67 3.39 -54.74
N GLU A 31 44.36 4.50 -54.49
CA GLU A 31 44.94 4.81 -53.18
C GLU A 31 43.86 5.18 -52.15
N LYS A 32 42.71 5.72 -52.56
CA LYS A 32 41.57 5.95 -51.65
C LYS A 32 41.06 4.65 -51.03
N ASN A 33 40.96 3.57 -51.81
CA ASN A 33 40.58 2.25 -51.29
C ASN A 33 41.65 1.66 -50.37
N ARG A 34 42.93 1.86 -50.69
CA ARG A 34 44.07 1.44 -49.84
C ARG A 34 44.12 2.22 -48.52
N LEU A 35 43.93 3.53 -48.58
CA LEU A 35 43.84 4.42 -47.42
C LEU A 35 42.62 4.07 -46.56
N GLN A 36 41.47 3.78 -47.18
CA GLN A 36 40.29 3.33 -46.45
C GLN A 36 40.55 2.03 -45.68
N ARG A 37 41.21 1.04 -46.29
CA ARG A 37 41.62 -0.20 -45.57
C ARG A 37 42.62 0.07 -44.45
N GLN A 38 43.51 1.04 -44.63
CA GLN A 38 44.48 1.43 -43.60
C GLN A 38 43.80 2.15 -42.42
N TYR A 39 42.88 3.08 -42.68
CA TYR A 39 42.11 3.73 -41.62
C TYR A 39 41.14 2.76 -40.93
N GLN A 40 40.55 1.81 -41.66
CA GLN A 40 39.78 0.71 -41.06
C GLN A 40 40.62 -0.14 -40.11
N PHE A 41 41.91 -0.34 -40.41
CA PHE A 41 42.83 -1.03 -39.51
C PHE A 41 43.13 -0.23 -38.25
N PHE A 42 43.25 1.10 -38.35
CA PHE A 42 43.54 1.96 -37.19
C PHE A 42 42.31 2.22 -36.29
N LEU A 43 41.10 2.19 -36.85
CA LEU A 43 39.87 2.53 -36.14
C LEU A 43 39.69 1.81 -34.79
N PRO A 44 39.92 0.49 -34.65
CA PRO A 44 39.80 -0.19 -33.35
C PRO A 44 40.78 0.32 -32.29
N PHE A 45 42.02 0.66 -32.69
CA PHE A 45 43.03 1.20 -31.77
C PHE A 45 42.68 2.62 -31.35
N GLU A 46 42.22 3.43 -32.29
CA GLU A 46 41.77 4.80 -32.03
C GLU A 46 40.54 4.82 -31.12
N GLN A 47 39.61 3.88 -31.34
CA GLN A 47 38.45 3.68 -30.47
C GLN A 47 38.85 3.25 -29.06
N TRP A 48 39.83 2.37 -28.91
CA TRP A 48 40.29 1.91 -27.60
C TRP A 48 40.86 3.06 -26.77
N ILE A 49 41.64 3.95 -27.39
CA ILE A 49 42.17 5.16 -26.75
C ILE A 49 41.04 6.15 -26.43
N ALA A 50 40.11 6.37 -27.37
CA ALA A 50 38.96 7.25 -27.16
C ALA A 50 38.08 6.80 -25.98
N ASN A 51 37.83 5.49 -25.85
CA ASN A 51 37.10 4.93 -24.71
C ASN A 51 37.84 5.18 -23.39
N GLY A 52 39.17 5.06 -23.36
CA GLY A 52 39.96 5.35 -22.15
C GLY A 52 39.86 6.82 -21.70
N ILE A 53 39.86 7.76 -22.64
CA ILE A 53 39.71 9.19 -22.35
C ILE A 53 38.28 9.52 -21.91
N ALA A 54 37.28 8.95 -22.59
CA ALA A 54 35.88 9.06 -22.21
C ALA A 54 35.65 8.51 -20.78
N GLN A 55 36.26 7.37 -20.46
CA GLN A 55 36.21 6.77 -19.12
C GLN A 55 36.82 7.72 -18.07
N ALA A 56 37.99 8.30 -18.35
CA ALA A 56 38.65 9.23 -17.44
C ALA A 56 37.78 10.48 -17.17
N ALA A 57 37.11 11.00 -18.19
CA ALA A 57 36.15 12.10 -18.04
C ALA A 57 34.90 11.69 -17.25
N ASN A 58 34.52 10.41 -17.28
CA ASN A 58 33.34 9.88 -16.60
C ASN A 58 33.60 9.51 -15.13
N VAL A 59 34.85 9.42 -14.67
CA VAL A 59 35.22 8.98 -13.30
C VAL A 59 34.44 9.73 -12.21
N ALA A 60 34.34 11.06 -12.33
CA ALA A 60 33.63 11.87 -11.35
C ALA A 60 32.14 11.50 -11.26
N LYS A 61 31.50 11.19 -12.40
CA LYS A 61 30.10 10.74 -12.45
C LYS A 61 29.95 9.29 -11.98
N LEU A 62 30.94 8.43 -12.23
CA LEU A 62 30.94 7.03 -11.81
C LEU A 62 31.07 6.86 -10.30
N LEU A 63 31.81 7.74 -9.64
CA LEU A 63 32.00 7.71 -8.18
C LEU A 63 31.08 8.68 -7.44
N ALA A 64 30.13 9.29 -8.14
CA ALA A 64 29.17 10.19 -7.55
C ALA A 64 28.19 9.44 -6.64
N PHE A 65 27.68 10.10 -5.61
CA PHE A 65 26.66 9.55 -4.72
C PHE A 65 25.23 9.83 -5.24
N ASP A 66 25.03 10.93 -5.98
CA ASP A 66 23.78 11.38 -6.62
C ASP A 66 23.51 10.71 -7.96
N ARG A 67 23.75 9.38 -8.03
CA ARG A 67 23.70 8.63 -9.29
C ARG A 67 22.30 8.56 -9.90
N TYR A 68 21.27 8.56 -9.06
CA TYR A 68 19.88 8.46 -9.53
C TYR A 68 19.50 9.75 -10.28
N THR A 69 19.73 10.91 -9.64
CA THR A 69 19.51 12.23 -10.27
C THR A 69 20.39 12.42 -11.51
N LEU A 70 21.67 12.03 -11.46
CA LEU A 70 22.58 12.17 -12.59
C LEU A 70 22.15 11.34 -13.81
N LYS A 71 21.67 10.11 -13.61
CA LYS A 71 21.20 9.26 -14.73
C LYS A 71 19.89 9.71 -15.35
N GLN A 72 19.02 10.37 -14.59
CA GLN A 72 17.82 11.00 -15.15
C GLN A 72 18.16 12.22 -16.02
N ALA A 73 19.12 13.03 -15.58
CA ALA A 73 19.54 14.22 -16.31
C ALA A 73 20.40 13.90 -17.56
N SER A 74 21.19 12.83 -17.51
CA SER A 74 21.95 12.32 -18.64
C SER A 74 22.22 10.84 -18.42
N PRO A 75 21.78 9.92 -19.30
CA PRO A 75 22.04 8.50 -19.14
C PRO A 75 23.55 8.25 -19.10
N GLY A 76 24.07 8.09 -17.89
CA GLY A 76 25.49 7.87 -17.63
C GLY A 76 25.79 6.39 -17.76
N ASN A 77 26.58 6.04 -18.78
CA ASN A 77 27.01 4.67 -19.00
C ASN A 77 28.14 4.32 -18.04
N VAL A 78 28.28 3.03 -17.70
CA VAL A 78 29.33 2.56 -16.79
C VAL A 78 30.70 2.69 -17.44
N TRP A 79 30.76 2.35 -18.73
CA TRP A 79 31.94 2.53 -19.55
C TRP A 79 31.81 3.80 -20.39
N GLY A 80 32.85 4.61 -20.40
CA GLY A 80 32.96 5.75 -21.29
C GLY A 80 33.12 5.28 -22.73
N TYR A 81 32.29 5.81 -23.61
CA TYR A 81 32.46 5.66 -25.05
C TYR A 81 32.44 7.06 -25.67
N GLN A 82 33.27 7.26 -26.68
CA GLN A 82 33.30 8.48 -27.45
C GLN A 82 33.71 8.13 -28.87
N TRP A 83 33.03 8.71 -29.86
CA TRP A 83 33.49 8.59 -31.24
C TRP A 83 34.83 9.32 -31.40
N PRO A 84 35.88 8.67 -31.91
CA PRO A 84 37.23 9.23 -32.03
C PRO A 84 37.27 10.56 -32.81
N TYR A 85 36.45 10.68 -33.85
CA TYR A 85 36.56 11.80 -34.78
C TYR A 85 35.58 12.93 -34.45
N LEU A 86 36.06 14.17 -34.59
CA LEU A 86 35.20 15.35 -34.58
C LEU A 86 34.24 15.34 -35.78
N PRO A 87 33.04 15.97 -35.67
CA PRO A 87 32.07 16.03 -36.77
C PRO A 87 32.65 16.57 -38.09
N ASP A 88 33.56 17.56 -38.00
CA ASP A 88 34.16 18.24 -39.16
C ASP A 88 35.42 17.52 -39.72
N SER A 89 35.75 16.35 -39.20
CA SER A 89 36.93 15.60 -39.65
C SER A 89 36.65 14.85 -40.95
N ARG A 90 37.54 14.97 -41.95
CA ARG A 90 37.49 14.16 -43.19
C ARG A 90 37.55 12.65 -42.96
N LEU A 91 38.05 12.22 -41.80
CA LEU A 91 38.05 10.82 -41.39
C LEU A 91 36.65 10.34 -41.00
N ASN A 92 35.78 11.24 -40.53
CA ASN A 92 34.40 10.89 -40.21
C ASN A 92 33.63 10.48 -41.47
N ASP A 93 33.80 11.22 -42.58
CA ASP A 93 33.17 10.94 -43.88
C ASP A 93 33.48 9.53 -44.42
N LEU A 94 34.63 8.96 -44.07
CA LEU A 94 35.04 7.62 -44.49
C LEU A 94 34.23 6.51 -43.80
N PHE A 95 33.69 6.78 -42.62
CA PHE A 95 33.01 5.82 -41.77
C PHE A 95 31.51 6.08 -41.58
N ASP A 96 30.96 7.13 -42.20
CA ASP A 96 29.54 7.52 -42.00
C ASP A 96 28.54 6.38 -42.22
N HIS A 97 28.81 5.48 -43.18
CA HIS A 97 27.97 4.31 -43.47
C HIS A 97 27.94 3.24 -42.37
N TRP A 98 28.94 3.18 -41.48
CA TRP A 98 29.00 2.25 -40.34
C TRP A 98 28.93 2.97 -38.98
N LYS A 99 29.09 4.28 -38.96
CA LYS A 99 29.16 5.09 -37.75
C LYS A 99 27.98 4.85 -36.83
N LYS A 100 26.77 4.80 -37.39
CA LYS A 100 25.55 4.55 -36.61
C LYS A 100 25.60 3.19 -35.94
N ASP A 101 25.76 2.12 -36.71
CA ASP A 101 25.80 0.74 -36.20
C ASP A 101 26.91 0.52 -35.16
N LEU A 102 28.09 1.12 -35.39
CA LEU A 102 29.22 1.06 -34.46
C LEU A 102 28.95 1.84 -33.18
N THR A 103 28.33 3.02 -33.28
CA THR A 103 27.97 3.83 -32.10
C THR A 103 26.89 3.12 -31.29
N ASP A 104 25.88 2.54 -31.93
CA ASP A 104 24.81 1.79 -31.27
C ASP A 104 25.38 0.57 -30.52
N CYS A 105 26.31 -0.17 -31.14
CA CYS A 105 27.04 -1.27 -30.50
C CYS A 105 27.90 -0.81 -29.30
N MET A 106 28.50 0.38 -29.38
CA MET A 106 29.26 0.96 -28.25
C MET A 106 28.34 1.36 -27.10
N VAL A 107 27.18 1.96 -27.40
CA VAL A 107 26.17 2.32 -26.41
C VAL A 107 25.71 1.05 -25.67
N GLU A 108 25.31 0.02 -26.40
CA GLU A 108 24.85 -1.25 -25.81
C GLU A 108 25.89 -1.88 -24.90
N ARG A 109 27.17 -1.91 -25.32
CA ARG A 109 28.26 -2.47 -24.52
C ARG A 109 28.67 -1.62 -23.32
N SER A 110 28.33 -0.34 -23.33
CA SER A 110 28.66 0.58 -22.25
C SER A 110 27.67 0.54 -21.08
N GLU A 111 26.46 0.00 -21.32
CA GLU A 111 25.45 -0.28 -20.30
C GLU A 111 25.73 -1.63 -19.60
N ASP A 112 26.62 -1.63 -18.61
CA ASP A 112 26.90 -2.82 -17.79
C ASP A 112 26.25 -2.71 -16.39
N GLY A 113 25.03 -3.23 -16.27
CA GLY A 113 24.29 -3.17 -15.00
C GLY A 113 24.93 -3.98 -13.87
N ALA A 114 25.69 -5.03 -14.16
CA ALA A 114 26.38 -5.82 -13.12
C ALA A 114 27.54 -5.01 -12.52
N LYS A 115 28.29 -4.29 -13.36
CA LYS A 115 29.33 -3.38 -12.91
C LYS A 115 28.77 -2.17 -12.18
N GLU A 116 27.62 -1.65 -12.63
CA GLU A 116 26.92 -0.58 -11.91
C GLU A 116 26.63 -0.97 -10.46
N LEU A 117 26.04 -2.15 -10.25
CA LEU A 117 25.75 -2.66 -8.90
C LEU A 117 27.03 -2.87 -8.08
N ALA A 118 28.11 -3.36 -8.68
CA ALA A 118 29.39 -3.52 -7.99
C ALA A 118 29.98 -2.17 -7.54
N ILE A 119 29.81 -1.10 -8.33
CA ILE A 119 30.22 0.24 -7.93
C ILE A 119 29.33 0.75 -6.79
N ILE A 120 28.01 0.54 -6.88
CA ILE A 120 27.09 0.94 -5.80
C ILE A 120 27.42 0.21 -4.51
N ASP A 121 27.68 -1.10 -4.55
CA ASP A 121 28.09 -1.89 -3.39
C ASP A 121 29.40 -1.38 -2.78
N TYR A 122 30.38 -1.02 -3.62
CA TYR A 122 31.61 -0.38 -3.16
C TYR A 122 31.35 0.97 -2.47
N LEU A 123 30.49 1.82 -3.04
CA LEU A 123 30.15 3.14 -2.48
C LEU A 123 29.33 3.02 -1.19
N LEU A 124 28.41 2.06 -1.11
CA LEU A 124 27.67 1.73 0.13
C LEU A 124 28.61 1.16 1.20
N GLY A 125 29.67 0.47 0.79
CA GLY A 125 30.73 -0.02 1.65
C GLY A 125 31.42 1.09 2.47
N TYR A 126 31.45 2.33 1.99
CA TYR A 126 31.93 3.47 2.79
C TYR A 126 31.10 3.72 4.05
N PHE A 127 29.83 3.33 4.03
CA PHE A 127 28.92 3.42 5.16
C PHE A 127 28.79 2.13 5.97
N GLY A 128 29.57 1.09 5.62
CA GLY A 128 29.52 -0.22 6.27
C GLY A 128 28.26 -1.03 5.94
N VAL A 129 27.56 -0.69 4.85
CA VAL A 129 26.35 -1.39 4.40
C VAL A 129 26.62 -2.11 3.09
N GLN A 130 26.05 -3.30 2.94
CA GLN A 130 26.08 -4.08 1.70
C GLN A 130 24.81 -3.84 0.89
N GLN A 131 24.90 -4.00 -0.43
CA GLN A 131 23.74 -3.96 -1.32
C GLN A 131 22.62 -4.93 -0.89
N GLY A 132 21.39 -4.61 -1.26
CA GLY A 132 20.24 -5.50 -1.07
C GLY A 132 20.42 -6.84 -1.82
N LEU A 133 19.79 -7.90 -1.31
CA LEU A 133 19.93 -9.25 -1.89
C LEU A 133 19.14 -9.42 -3.20
N GLY A 134 18.19 -8.51 -3.48
CA GLY A 134 17.40 -8.46 -4.71
C GLY A 134 16.44 -9.65 -4.82
N VAL A 135 15.24 -9.52 -4.22
CA VAL A 135 14.19 -10.58 -4.16
C VAL A 135 14.01 -11.30 -5.50
N LEU A 136 14.07 -10.59 -6.63
CA LEU A 136 13.67 -11.11 -7.93
C LEU A 136 14.72 -10.80 -8.99
N ARG A 137 15.68 -11.71 -9.17
CA ARG A 137 16.62 -11.70 -10.30
C ARG A 137 15.93 -12.04 -11.63
N ASP A 138 14.72 -11.54 -11.84
CA ASP A 138 14.13 -11.57 -13.16
C ASP A 138 14.80 -10.47 -14.01
N LYS A 139 15.20 -10.80 -15.23
CA LYS A 139 15.88 -9.86 -16.13
C LYS A 139 15.02 -8.63 -16.40
N ALA A 140 13.69 -8.79 -16.38
CA ALA A 140 12.73 -7.71 -16.57
C ALA A 140 12.81 -6.65 -15.45
N ARG A 141 13.02 -7.05 -14.19
CA ARG A 141 13.05 -6.16 -13.02
C ARG A 141 14.46 -5.71 -12.62
N PHE A 142 15.49 -6.16 -13.33
CA PHE A 142 16.87 -5.81 -13.03
C PHE A 142 17.14 -4.30 -13.14
N ARG A 143 16.53 -3.61 -14.12
CA ARG A 143 16.65 -2.15 -14.25
C ARG A 143 16.01 -1.41 -13.07
N GLU A 144 14.84 -1.85 -12.63
CA GLU A 144 14.15 -1.29 -11.45
C GLU A 144 15.00 -1.49 -10.19
N PHE A 145 15.60 -2.67 -10.02
CA PHE A 145 16.49 -2.94 -8.90
C PHE A 145 17.73 -2.01 -8.90
N ILE A 146 18.33 -1.75 -10.06
CA ILE A 146 19.44 -0.80 -10.18
C ILE A 146 18.98 0.61 -9.76
N GLN A 147 17.82 1.07 -10.24
CA GLN A 147 17.27 2.38 -9.88
C GLN A 147 17.03 2.51 -8.38
N LEU A 148 16.50 1.44 -7.76
CA LEU A 148 16.31 1.36 -6.32
C LEU A 148 17.64 1.50 -5.55
N GLN A 149 18.68 0.76 -5.94
CA GLN A 149 19.98 0.84 -5.28
C GLN A 149 20.66 2.20 -5.49
N GLN A 150 20.46 2.83 -6.65
CA GLN A 150 20.92 4.21 -6.91
C GLN A 150 20.21 5.22 -6.01
N GLY A 151 18.88 5.13 -5.90
CA GLY A 151 18.09 5.97 -5.00
C GLY A 151 18.48 5.77 -3.54
N TYR A 152 18.79 4.54 -3.14
CA TYR A 152 19.27 4.20 -1.81
C TYR A 152 20.62 4.86 -1.49
N LEU A 153 21.57 4.79 -2.43
CA LEU A 153 22.88 5.43 -2.28
C LEU A 153 22.76 6.96 -2.15
N GLU A 154 21.95 7.59 -3.01
CA GLU A 154 21.77 9.05 -3.02
C GLU A 154 21.16 9.56 -1.70
N HIS A 155 20.18 8.83 -1.16
CA HIS A 155 19.46 9.22 0.06
C HIS A 155 20.05 8.58 1.32
N PHE A 156 21.17 7.86 1.26
CA PHE A 156 21.64 7.04 2.37
C PHE A 156 21.81 7.84 3.67
N CYS A 157 22.40 9.04 3.60
CA CYS A 157 22.62 9.90 4.76
C CYS A 157 21.32 10.41 5.40
N THR A 158 20.29 10.72 4.60
CA THR A 158 19.00 11.19 5.13
C THR A 158 18.24 10.03 5.76
N LEU A 159 18.22 8.86 5.11
CA LEU A 159 17.60 7.64 5.60
C LEU A 159 18.19 7.19 6.94
N THR A 160 19.51 7.29 7.09
CA THR A 160 20.21 6.91 8.32
C THR A 160 20.14 7.94 9.43
N TYR A 161 19.85 9.21 9.11
CA TYR A 161 19.56 10.24 10.10
C TYR A 161 18.14 10.08 10.68
N ASN A 162 17.16 9.79 9.82
CA ASN A 162 15.74 9.69 10.16
C ASN A 162 15.29 8.25 10.47
N ARG A 163 16.14 7.41 11.09
CA ARG A 163 15.88 5.95 11.23
C ARG A 163 14.53 5.56 11.85
N ALA A 164 14.01 6.40 12.75
CA ALA A 164 12.77 6.18 13.48
C ALA A 164 11.70 7.25 13.20
N ASN A 165 11.90 8.09 12.18
CA ASN A 165 10.97 9.18 11.91
C ASN A 165 9.88 8.71 10.92
N VAL A 166 8.65 8.56 11.42
CA VAL A 166 7.46 8.38 10.58
C VAL A 166 6.79 9.74 10.43
N GLN A 167 6.94 10.35 9.26
CA GLN A 167 6.31 11.63 8.95
C GLN A 167 4.95 11.41 8.30
N ILE A 168 3.95 12.16 8.73
CA ILE A 168 2.60 12.12 8.15
C ILE A 168 2.62 12.75 6.75
N GLY A 169 2.02 12.07 5.78
CA GLY A 169 1.95 12.52 4.38
C GLY A 169 3.24 12.38 3.57
N GLN A 170 4.23 11.64 4.09
CA GLN A 170 5.42 11.23 3.35
C GLN A 170 5.69 9.73 3.54
N ILE A 171 6.44 9.14 2.61
CA ILE A 171 6.91 7.76 2.74
C ILE A 171 7.96 7.70 3.84
N SER A 172 7.79 6.78 4.78
CA SER A 172 8.72 6.58 5.88
C SER A 172 10.13 6.23 5.36
N ASP A 173 11.16 6.83 5.98
CA ASP A 173 12.55 6.51 5.66
C ASP A 173 12.90 5.07 6.05
N LEU A 174 12.23 4.50 7.08
CA LEU A 174 12.32 3.08 7.41
C LEU A 174 11.75 2.20 6.28
N GLN A 175 10.63 2.60 5.69
CA GLN A 175 10.03 1.91 4.55
C GLN A 175 10.99 1.89 3.36
N LYS A 176 11.63 3.02 3.03
CA LYS A 176 12.64 3.10 1.95
C LYS A 176 13.86 2.20 2.22
N ARG A 177 14.33 2.12 3.47
CA ARG A 177 15.44 1.23 3.86
C ARG A 177 15.07 -0.25 3.70
N ILE A 178 13.91 -0.66 4.22
CA ILE A 178 13.40 -2.04 4.07
C ILE A 178 13.27 -2.37 2.58
N ALA A 179 12.72 -1.45 1.78
CA ALA A 179 12.57 -1.58 0.34
C ALA A 179 13.92 -1.83 -0.36
N ALA A 180 14.93 -1.03 -0.03
CA ALA A 180 16.28 -1.14 -0.60
C ALA A 180 16.96 -2.47 -0.24
N ARG A 181 16.78 -2.97 0.99
CA ARG A 181 17.37 -4.23 1.44
C ARG A 181 16.68 -5.46 0.83
N LEU A 182 15.36 -5.43 0.75
CA LEU A 182 14.59 -6.43 0.02
C LEU A 182 14.96 -6.39 -1.46
N GLY A 183 15.04 -5.20 -2.04
CA GLY A 183 15.30 -5.00 -3.46
C GLY A 183 14.03 -4.78 -4.28
N ILE A 184 13.01 -4.13 -3.69
CA ILE A 184 11.73 -3.83 -4.34
C ILE A 184 11.40 -2.34 -4.21
N GLY A 185 10.54 -1.82 -5.10
CA GLY A 185 9.93 -0.50 -4.89
C GLY A 185 10.77 0.70 -5.27
N ALA A 186 11.35 0.72 -6.47
CA ALA A 186 12.14 1.86 -6.96
C ALA A 186 11.35 3.18 -6.93
N GLU A 187 10.03 3.10 -7.17
CA GLU A 187 9.09 4.21 -7.10
C GLU A 187 9.06 4.94 -5.74
N LEU A 188 9.40 4.25 -4.63
CA LEU A 188 9.45 4.86 -3.30
C LEU A 188 10.48 5.99 -3.18
N PHE A 189 11.50 5.98 -4.03
CA PHE A 189 12.55 7.01 -4.07
C PHE A 189 12.21 8.17 -5.02
N ALA A 190 11.21 7.99 -5.89
CA ALA A 190 10.74 9.02 -6.81
C ALA A 190 9.60 9.86 -6.23
N LEU A 191 8.81 9.29 -5.31
CA LEU A 191 7.60 9.91 -4.78
C LEU A 191 7.92 11.08 -3.83
N THR A 192 7.16 12.16 -3.99
CA THR A 192 7.22 13.39 -3.20
C THR A 192 5.99 13.55 -2.31
N ARG A 193 6.02 14.54 -1.41
CA ARG A 193 4.94 14.80 -0.45
C ARG A 193 3.63 15.13 -1.18
N GLY A 194 2.56 14.42 -0.84
CA GLY A 194 1.22 14.64 -1.42
C GLY A 194 0.93 13.80 -2.68
N ASP A 195 1.87 12.97 -3.13
CA ASP A 195 1.61 12.01 -4.20
C ASP A 195 0.67 10.89 -3.74
N LYS A 196 0.05 10.20 -4.71
CA LYS A 196 -0.87 9.09 -4.43
C LYS A 196 -0.10 7.90 -3.85
N LEU A 197 -0.43 7.53 -2.62
CA LEU A 197 0.13 6.41 -1.86
C LEU A 197 -0.66 5.10 -2.04
N ASN A 198 -1.59 5.04 -2.99
CA ASN A 198 -2.50 3.88 -3.13
C ASN A 198 -1.89 2.68 -3.87
N ASN A 199 -0.75 2.87 -4.54
CA ASN A 199 -0.09 1.84 -5.35
C ASN A 199 1.36 1.61 -4.90
N LEU A 200 1.58 1.51 -3.58
CA LEU A 200 2.91 1.21 -3.06
C LEU A 200 3.21 -0.29 -3.18
N PRO A 201 4.51 -0.68 -3.28
CA PRO A 201 4.91 -2.08 -3.38
C PRO A 201 4.63 -2.85 -2.08
N PHE A 202 4.65 -2.14 -0.95
CA PHE A 202 4.27 -2.59 0.37
C PHE A 202 4.01 -1.37 1.26
N TYR A 203 3.35 -1.60 2.41
CA TYR A 203 3.01 -0.54 3.36
C TYR A 203 3.67 -0.76 4.71
N LEU A 204 3.91 0.34 5.42
CA LEU A 204 4.40 0.36 6.79
C LEU A 204 3.40 1.14 7.65
N ILE A 205 2.97 0.56 8.77
CA ILE A 205 2.01 1.21 9.65
C ILE A 205 2.36 0.99 11.12
N GLU A 206 2.39 2.06 11.89
CA GLU A 206 2.59 1.97 13.34
C GLU A 206 1.23 1.83 14.01
N TYR A 207 1.06 0.81 14.85
CA TYR A 207 -0.27 0.50 15.37
C TYR A 207 -0.79 1.53 16.38
N TRP A 208 0.10 2.22 17.10
CA TRP A 208 -0.31 3.27 18.03
C TRP A 208 -0.96 4.47 17.34
N LEU A 209 -0.67 4.72 16.05
CA LEU A 209 -1.35 5.75 15.26
C LEU A 209 -2.80 5.36 14.93
N LEU A 210 -3.13 4.08 15.03
CA LEU A 210 -4.49 3.56 14.87
C LEU A 210 -5.24 3.51 16.19
N LEU A 211 -4.78 4.19 17.24
CA LEU A 211 -5.49 4.29 18.51
C LEU A 211 -6.28 5.60 18.58
N PRO A 212 -7.52 5.58 19.09
CA PRO A 212 -8.25 6.81 19.35
C PRO A 212 -7.57 7.61 20.48
N PRO A 213 -7.74 8.94 20.51
CA PRO A 213 -7.37 9.72 21.69
C PRO A 213 -8.16 9.22 22.89
N GLN A 214 -7.45 8.87 23.97
CA GLN A 214 -8.05 8.27 25.15
C GLN A 214 -8.99 9.28 25.85
N THR A 215 -10.29 8.97 25.91
CA THR A 215 -11.24 9.77 26.66
C THR A 215 -11.06 9.54 28.16
N ARG A 216 -10.79 10.61 28.91
CA ARG A 216 -10.57 10.52 30.37
C ARG A 216 -11.89 10.41 31.16
N LYS A 217 -13.02 10.77 30.55
CA LYS A 217 -14.37 10.76 31.13
C LYS A 217 -15.41 10.51 30.04
N SER A 218 -16.49 9.82 30.40
CA SER A 218 -17.67 9.65 29.54
C SER A 218 -18.36 10.99 29.33
N ILE A 219 -18.49 11.44 28.08
CA ILE A 219 -19.23 12.65 27.73
C ILE A 219 -20.60 12.23 27.21
N GLN A 220 -21.66 12.79 27.80
CA GLN A 220 -23.01 12.68 27.27
C GLN A 220 -23.48 14.06 26.83
N LEU A 221 -23.91 14.17 25.58
CA LEU A 221 -24.41 15.37 24.95
C LEU A 221 -25.85 15.12 24.53
N GLY A 222 -26.77 16.01 24.90
CA GLY A 222 -28.12 15.91 24.38
C GLY A 222 -29.13 16.79 25.12
N PRO A 223 -30.26 17.09 24.47
CA PRO A 223 -30.55 16.85 23.04
C PRO A 223 -29.84 17.86 22.12
N ALA A 224 -29.58 17.47 20.86
CA ALA A 224 -29.07 18.36 19.82
C ALA A 224 -30.05 19.52 19.57
N SER A 225 -29.52 20.75 19.45
CA SER A 225 -30.30 21.96 19.20
C SER A 225 -30.46 22.30 17.73
N ASN A 226 -29.53 21.86 16.89
CA ASN A 226 -29.54 22.07 15.44
C ASN A 226 -28.78 20.95 14.71
N ALA A 227 -29.13 20.72 13.46
CA ALA A 227 -28.43 19.82 12.54
C ALA A 227 -28.20 20.54 11.21
N VAL A 228 -27.04 20.35 10.59
CA VAL A 228 -26.68 20.91 9.28
C VAL A 228 -25.86 19.87 8.52
N ILE A 229 -26.12 19.70 7.22
CA ILE A 229 -25.27 18.90 6.35
C ILE A 229 -24.25 19.84 5.69
N GLU A 230 -22.97 19.55 5.89
CA GLU A 230 -21.87 20.17 5.15
C GLU A 230 -21.64 19.36 3.86
N PHE A 231 -21.56 20.04 2.71
CA PHE A 231 -21.30 19.41 1.40
C PHE A 231 -19.84 19.62 0.97
N LEU A 232 -19.33 18.73 0.12
CA LEU A 232 -17.98 18.82 -0.45
C LEU A 232 -17.92 19.80 -1.62
N ASP A 233 -19.01 19.93 -2.35
CA ASP A 233 -19.13 20.69 -3.57
C ASP A 233 -20.10 21.87 -3.43
N GLU A 234 -19.87 22.93 -4.21
CA GLU A 234 -20.77 24.09 -4.26
C GLU A 234 -22.15 23.76 -4.86
N GLN A 235 -22.28 22.59 -5.51
CA GLN A 235 -23.54 22.10 -6.09
C GLN A 235 -24.35 21.22 -5.13
N GLU A 236 -23.88 21.01 -3.89
CA GLU A 236 -24.56 20.23 -2.85
C GLU A 236 -24.90 18.78 -3.28
N THR A 237 -24.08 18.18 -4.14
CA THR A 237 -24.30 16.81 -4.64
C THR A 237 -23.63 15.75 -3.76
N GLU A 238 -22.53 16.08 -3.07
CA GLU A 238 -21.77 15.13 -2.26
C GLU A 238 -21.71 15.56 -0.79
N LYS A 239 -22.36 14.78 0.09
CA LYS A 239 -22.41 15.08 1.53
C LYS A 239 -21.04 14.80 2.17
N LYS A 240 -20.49 15.81 2.84
CA LYS A 240 -19.20 15.73 3.54
C LYS A 240 -19.36 15.33 4.99
N ALA A 241 -20.16 16.07 5.74
CA ALA A 241 -20.29 15.87 7.18
C ALA A 241 -21.68 16.27 7.69
N LEU A 242 -22.11 15.65 8.78
CA LEU A 242 -23.28 16.05 9.55
C LEU A 242 -22.82 16.84 10.77
N ALA A 243 -23.07 18.14 10.77
CA ALA A 243 -22.79 19.03 11.89
C ALA A 243 -23.99 19.08 12.84
N LEU A 244 -23.79 18.66 14.09
CA LEU A 244 -24.79 18.72 15.15
C LEU A 244 -24.36 19.72 16.23
N SER A 245 -25.24 20.64 16.57
CA SER A 245 -25.00 21.62 17.64
C SER A 245 -25.60 21.15 18.96
N PHE A 246 -24.84 21.29 20.04
CA PHE A 246 -25.23 20.96 21.40
C PHE A 246 -24.99 22.14 22.34
N ILE A 247 -25.69 22.17 23.47
CA ILE A 247 -25.40 23.10 24.56
C ILE A 247 -24.05 22.72 25.17
N LYS A 248 -23.18 23.71 25.38
CA LYS A 248 -21.84 23.48 25.93
C LYS A 248 -21.91 22.87 27.33
N GLY A 249 -21.36 21.67 27.47
CA GLY A 249 -21.11 21.02 28.76
C GLY A 249 -19.80 21.48 29.41
N ALA A 250 -19.47 20.91 30.57
CA ALA A 250 -18.21 21.19 31.27
C ALA A 250 -16.97 20.60 30.54
N ASP A 251 -17.17 19.52 29.79
CA ASP A 251 -16.12 18.80 29.06
C ASP A 251 -16.35 18.96 27.54
N VAL A 252 -15.28 19.26 26.79
CA VAL A 252 -15.31 19.45 25.33
C VAL A 252 -14.79 18.18 24.64
N PRO A 253 -15.53 17.60 23.68
CA PRO A 253 -15.05 16.46 22.89
C PRO A 253 -13.79 16.80 22.08
N GLU A 254 -12.95 15.80 21.84
CA GLU A 254 -11.78 15.91 20.97
C GLU A 254 -12.06 15.25 19.60
N ILE A 255 -11.36 15.72 18.56
CA ILE A 255 -11.41 15.13 17.22
C ILE A 255 -10.94 13.67 17.29
N GLY A 256 -11.62 12.76 16.61
CA GLY A 256 -11.33 11.33 16.60
C GLY A 256 -12.03 10.53 17.71
N GLN A 257 -12.81 11.15 18.59
CA GLN A 257 -13.63 10.44 19.57
C GLN A 257 -14.85 9.78 18.91
N ILE A 258 -15.27 8.64 19.46
CA ILE A 258 -16.41 7.86 18.97
C ILE A 258 -17.61 8.08 19.88
N PHE A 259 -18.75 8.38 19.27
CA PHE A 259 -20.01 8.54 19.95
C PHE A 259 -21.03 7.52 19.44
N LYS A 260 -21.80 6.96 20.36
CA LYS A 260 -23.07 6.31 20.05
C LYS A 260 -24.13 7.40 19.98
N MET A 261 -24.93 7.41 18.92
CA MET A 261 -26.02 8.38 18.77
C MET A 261 -27.34 7.66 19.01
N THR A 262 -28.16 8.17 19.92
CA THR A 262 -29.48 7.60 20.20
C THR A 262 -30.56 8.60 19.82
N VAL A 263 -31.57 8.12 19.11
CA VAL A 263 -32.70 8.94 18.68
C VAL A 263 -33.88 8.66 19.61
N ALA A 264 -34.35 9.68 20.32
CA ALA A 264 -35.54 9.61 21.16
C ALA A 264 -36.66 10.51 20.60
N GLY A 265 -37.90 10.01 20.57
CA GLY A 265 -39.05 10.77 20.09
C GLY A 265 -39.24 10.78 18.56
N GLY A 266 -40.50 10.94 18.13
CA GLY A 266 -40.91 10.77 16.74
C GLY A 266 -41.16 9.30 16.37
N SER A 267 -41.68 9.05 15.17
CA SER A 267 -41.54 7.75 14.52
C SER A 267 -40.22 7.79 13.74
N PRO A 268 -39.09 7.30 14.29
CA PRO A 268 -37.89 7.13 13.48
C PRO A 268 -38.21 6.23 12.28
N PRO A 269 -37.39 6.23 11.21
CA PRO A 269 -37.47 5.19 10.19
C PRO A 269 -37.57 3.83 10.90
N PRO A 270 -38.45 2.93 10.43
CA PRO A 270 -38.54 1.60 11.02
C PRO A 270 -37.13 1.01 11.02
N ASP A 271 -36.62 0.67 12.20
CA ASP A 271 -35.37 -0.07 12.45
C ASP A 271 -34.14 0.70 12.97
N VAL A 272 -34.12 2.03 13.10
CA VAL A 272 -32.95 2.77 13.66
C VAL A 272 -33.29 3.56 14.93
N SER A 273 -33.16 2.91 16.10
CA SER A 273 -33.27 3.57 17.41
C SER A 273 -31.94 4.15 17.92
N ALA A 274 -30.82 3.67 17.37
CA ALA A 274 -29.49 4.16 17.69
C ALA A 274 -28.52 3.90 16.53
N TYR A 275 -27.62 4.86 16.31
CA TYR A 275 -26.42 4.68 15.51
C TYR A 275 -25.32 4.19 16.46
N PRO A 276 -24.82 2.96 16.28
CA PRO A 276 -23.94 2.31 17.25
C PRO A 276 -22.60 3.03 17.41
N TRP A 277 -22.16 3.76 16.39
CA TRP A 277 -20.91 4.53 16.41
C TRP A 277 -20.96 5.66 15.36
N ALA A 278 -20.30 6.77 15.67
CA ALA A 278 -20.06 7.93 14.81
C ALA A 278 -18.77 8.62 15.28
N VAL A 279 -17.89 8.97 14.35
CA VAL A 279 -16.58 9.56 14.68
C VAL A 279 -16.61 11.07 14.47
N VAL A 280 -16.10 11.81 15.44
CA VAL A 280 -16.03 13.28 15.38
C VAL A 280 -14.86 13.71 14.47
N SER A 281 -15.16 14.41 13.39
CA SER A 281 -14.16 14.93 12.45
C SER A 281 -13.74 16.36 12.74
N ASN A 282 -14.63 17.17 13.33
CA ASN A 282 -14.33 18.55 13.71
C ASN A 282 -15.15 19.00 14.92
N VAL A 283 -14.59 19.91 15.72
CA VAL A 283 -15.22 20.50 16.90
C VAL A 283 -15.10 22.02 16.82
N LYS A 284 -16.23 22.72 16.72
CA LYS A 284 -16.30 24.20 16.78
C LYS A 284 -16.93 24.62 18.12
N ASP A 285 -16.23 25.50 18.85
CA ASP A 285 -16.68 26.05 20.13
C ASP A 285 -17.01 27.54 19.97
N ASP A 286 -18.30 27.87 20.03
CA ASP A 286 -18.81 29.23 19.87
C ASP A 286 -19.05 29.93 21.23
N GLY A 287 -18.43 29.43 22.31
CA GLY A 287 -18.49 30.02 23.65
C GLY A 287 -19.71 29.62 24.48
N GLY A 288 -20.86 29.33 23.84
CA GLY A 288 -22.08 28.83 24.48
C GLY A 288 -22.66 27.53 23.89
N SER A 289 -22.27 27.18 22.67
CA SER A 289 -22.64 25.93 21.98
C SER A 289 -21.40 25.25 21.44
N ILE A 290 -21.43 23.92 21.39
CA ILE A 290 -20.42 23.09 20.74
C ILE A 290 -21.08 22.47 19.50
N THR A 291 -20.47 22.67 18.34
CA THR A 291 -20.87 21.99 17.10
C THR A 291 -19.88 20.88 16.80
N LEU A 292 -20.40 19.65 16.73
CA LEU A 292 -19.65 18.46 16.35
C LEU A 292 -19.97 18.10 14.91
N SER A 293 -18.95 18.05 14.06
CA SER A 293 -19.07 17.51 12.71
C SER A 293 -18.75 16.01 12.75
N PHE A 294 -19.65 15.20 12.22
CA PHE A 294 -19.47 13.77 12.00
C PHE A 294 -19.25 13.53 10.51
N ASP A 295 -18.18 12.84 10.15
CA ASP A 295 -17.87 12.58 8.75
C ASP A 295 -18.87 11.57 8.14
N LEU A 296 -19.52 11.97 7.05
CA LEU A 296 -20.52 11.16 6.35
C LEU A 296 -19.90 10.25 5.29
N GLN A 297 -18.75 10.63 4.70
CA GLN A 297 -18.09 9.79 3.69
C GLN A 297 -17.65 8.44 4.24
N HIS A 298 -17.52 8.40 5.56
CA HIS A 298 -16.96 7.30 6.30
C HIS A 298 -18.04 6.45 7.00
N ASN A 299 -19.28 6.95 7.16
CA ASN A 299 -20.38 6.19 7.78
C ASN A 299 -21.60 6.11 6.85
N ASN A 300 -21.73 4.99 6.13
CA ASN A 300 -22.80 4.77 5.14
C ASN A 300 -24.22 4.92 5.71
N GLN A 301 -24.46 4.42 6.92
CA GLN A 301 -25.80 4.52 7.54
C GLN A 301 -26.13 5.98 7.85
N LEU A 302 -25.18 6.70 8.46
CA LEU A 302 -25.31 8.13 8.70
C LEU A 302 -25.42 8.92 7.39
N TYR A 303 -24.73 8.52 6.32
CA TYR A 303 -24.81 9.15 5.00
C TYR A 303 -26.22 9.05 4.39
N VAL A 304 -26.81 7.85 4.46
CA VAL A 304 -28.18 7.59 4.00
C VAL A 304 -29.20 8.33 4.87
N ASP A 305 -29.03 8.25 6.19
CA ASP A 305 -30.00 8.81 7.14
C ASP A 305 -29.81 10.32 7.41
N ALA A 306 -28.76 10.95 6.85
CA ALA A 306 -28.40 12.34 7.15
C ALA A 306 -29.56 13.32 6.93
N GLU A 307 -30.31 13.15 5.85
CA GLU A 307 -31.46 14.00 5.50
C GLU A 307 -32.63 13.80 6.47
N TYR A 308 -32.92 12.55 6.84
CA TYR A 308 -33.94 12.26 7.84
C TYR A 308 -33.58 12.82 9.22
N ILE A 309 -32.30 12.75 9.60
CA ILE A 309 -31.80 13.35 10.85
C ILE A 309 -31.95 14.88 10.79
N LEU A 310 -31.59 15.50 9.68
CA LEU A 310 -31.70 16.94 9.47
C LEU A 310 -33.16 17.41 9.64
N ASP A 311 -34.09 16.75 8.97
CA ASP A 311 -35.52 17.06 9.05
C ASP A 311 -36.10 16.79 10.43
N GLY A 312 -35.73 15.67 11.06
CA GLY A 312 -36.22 15.28 12.38
C GLY A 312 -35.78 16.23 13.49
N VAL A 313 -34.51 16.67 13.47
CA VAL A 313 -33.96 17.61 14.45
C VAL A 313 -34.47 19.02 14.20
N SER A 314 -34.49 19.49 12.94
CA SER A 314 -34.95 20.84 12.58
C SER A 314 -36.43 21.06 12.92
N ASN A 315 -37.27 20.04 12.72
CA ASN A 315 -38.69 20.08 13.07
C ASN A 315 -38.98 19.78 14.55
N LYS A 316 -37.93 19.62 15.39
CA LYS A 316 -38.03 19.22 16.81
C LYS A 316 -38.82 17.92 17.05
N ALA A 317 -38.91 17.08 16.01
CA ALA A 317 -39.58 15.79 16.10
C ALA A 317 -38.67 14.75 16.79
N TRP A 318 -37.35 14.88 16.62
CA TRP A 318 -36.34 13.96 17.15
C TRP A 318 -35.46 14.64 18.19
N GLN A 319 -35.22 13.96 19.30
CA GLN A 319 -34.25 14.31 20.32
C GLN A 319 -33.04 13.39 20.17
N LEU A 320 -32.01 13.90 19.51
CA LEU A 320 -30.78 13.17 19.28
C LEU A 320 -29.80 13.44 20.42
N SER A 321 -29.35 12.39 21.10
CA SER A 321 -28.30 12.45 22.12
C SER A 321 -27.10 11.61 21.70
N CYS A 322 -25.91 12.08 22.04
CA CYS A 322 -24.63 11.44 21.76
C CYS A 322 -23.94 11.06 23.07
N GLU A 323 -23.48 9.82 23.17
CA GLU A 323 -22.73 9.28 24.30
C GLU A 323 -21.36 8.79 23.84
N THR A 324 -20.29 9.13 24.55
CA THR A 324 -18.97 8.55 24.26
C THR A 324 -18.99 7.03 24.49
N LEU A 325 -18.55 6.26 23.51
CA LEU A 325 -18.39 4.81 23.67
C LEU A 325 -17.15 4.51 24.53
N SER A 326 -17.34 3.72 25.59
CA SER A 326 -16.25 3.12 26.36
C SER A 326 -15.58 1.97 25.60
N GLU A 327 -16.34 1.30 24.72
CA GLU A 327 -15.88 0.18 23.89
C GLU A 327 -15.58 0.66 22.47
N TRP A 328 -14.30 0.75 22.15
CA TRP A 328 -13.82 1.23 20.84
C TRP A 328 -13.14 0.12 20.01
N MET A 329 -12.89 -1.07 20.57
CA MET A 329 -12.40 -2.21 19.80
C MET A 329 -13.32 -3.41 19.97
N TRP A 330 -13.79 -3.95 18.85
CA TRP A 330 -14.45 -5.24 18.82
C TRP A 330 -13.51 -6.29 18.26
N GLY A 331 -13.62 -7.52 18.78
CA GLY A 331 -12.87 -8.66 18.26
C GLY A 331 -13.21 -8.91 16.79
N VAL A 332 -12.19 -9.22 16.00
CA VAL A 332 -12.39 -9.52 14.58
C VAL A 332 -12.94 -10.92 14.42
N ASP A 333 -14.05 -11.01 13.69
CA ASP A 333 -14.60 -12.26 13.20
C ASP A 333 -14.64 -12.24 11.67
N TYR A 334 -14.52 -13.42 11.07
CA TYR A 334 -14.32 -13.56 9.64
C TYR A 334 -15.37 -14.50 9.04
N PRO A 335 -15.79 -14.27 7.79
CA PRO A 335 -16.60 -15.25 7.10
C PRO A 335 -15.83 -16.57 6.94
N LEU A 336 -16.45 -17.68 7.33
CA LEU A 336 -15.86 -19.00 7.14
C LEU A 336 -16.03 -19.44 5.67
N VAL A 337 -14.91 -19.46 4.95
CA VAL A 337 -14.85 -19.84 3.53
C VAL A 337 -13.96 -21.07 3.38
N TYR A 338 -14.48 -22.13 2.75
CA TYR A 338 -13.68 -23.31 2.44
C TYR A 338 -12.85 -23.11 1.19
N ALA A 339 -11.63 -23.65 1.19
CA ALA A 339 -10.80 -23.68 0.00
C ALA A 339 -11.39 -24.63 -1.06
N ALA A 340 -11.27 -24.29 -2.34
CA ALA A 340 -11.74 -25.16 -3.43
C ALA A 340 -10.99 -26.50 -3.45
N ASP A 341 -9.69 -26.48 -3.17
CA ASP A 341 -8.88 -27.69 -3.05
C ASP A 341 -8.94 -28.26 -1.63
N GLN A 342 -9.51 -29.46 -1.51
CA GLN A 342 -9.56 -30.28 -0.29
C GLN A 342 -8.75 -31.59 -0.45
N SER A 343 -7.94 -31.71 -1.50
CA SER A 343 -7.16 -32.92 -1.77
C SER A 343 -6.13 -33.19 -0.66
N GLY A 344 -5.91 -34.47 -0.37
CA GLY A 344 -5.01 -34.94 0.69
C GLY A 344 -5.59 -34.94 2.11
N LEU A 345 -6.82 -34.48 2.30
CA LEU A 345 -7.55 -34.58 3.57
C LEU A 345 -8.45 -35.83 3.56
N LEU A 346 -7.99 -36.90 4.23
CA LEU A 346 -8.72 -38.19 4.31
C LEU A 346 -9.80 -38.22 5.40
N ASP A 347 -9.78 -37.24 6.32
CA ASP A 347 -10.66 -37.19 7.49
C ASP A 347 -11.75 -36.13 7.29
N ASN A 348 -13.02 -36.54 7.37
CA ASN A 348 -14.17 -35.64 7.28
C ASN A 348 -14.20 -34.60 8.41
N GLN A 349 -13.42 -34.80 9.48
CA GLN A 349 -13.23 -33.83 10.55
C GLN A 349 -12.25 -32.72 10.20
N ARG A 350 -11.46 -32.85 9.13
CA ARG A 350 -10.50 -31.85 8.67
C ARG A 350 -11.06 -31.08 7.48
N LYS A 351 -10.91 -29.76 7.51
CA LYS A 351 -11.23 -28.90 6.38
C LYS A 351 -10.12 -27.89 6.15
N ARG A 352 -9.84 -27.62 4.88
CA ARG A 352 -9.00 -26.51 4.45
C ARG A 352 -9.88 -25.28 4.26
N CYS A 353 -9.55 -24.22 4.97
CA CYS A 353 -10.26 -22.94 4.94
C CYS A 353 -9.35 -21.85 4.37
N GLN A 354 -9.94 -20.80 3.80
CA GLN A 354 -9.19 -19.61 3.42
C GLN A 354 -8.92 -18.77 4.67
N ILE A 355 -7.69 -18.26 4.79
CA ILE A 355 -7.35 -17.28 5.81
C ILE A 355 -7.96 -15.95 5.40
N ALA A 356 -8.64 -15.30 6.33
CA ALA A 356 -9.17 -13.97 6.11
C ALA A 356 -8.07 -12.91 6.15
N SER A 357 -8.26 -11.83 5.39
CA SER A 357 -7.44 -10.61 5.24
C SER A 357 -5.93 -10.79 5.40
N SER A 358 -5.42 -11.02 6.61
CA SER A 358 -4.00 -11.25 6.91
C SER A 358 -3.68 -12.69 7.32
N ALA A 359 -2.78 -13.33 6.57
CA ALA A 359 -2.34 -14.70 6.84
C ALA A 359 -1.67 -14.92 8.20
N THR A 360 -1.16 -13.86 8.84
CA THR A 360 -0.45 -13.93 10.14
C THR A 360 -1.35 -13.88 11.36
N ALA A 361 -2.66 -13.66 11.17
CA ALA A 361 -3.62 -13.61 12.28
C ALA A 361 -3.87 -14.97 12.95
N ILE A 362 -3.60 -16.07 12.22
CA ILE A 362 -3.87 -17.45 12.64
C ILE A 362 -2.55 -18.22 12.73
N GLN A 363 -2.28 -18.83 13.87
CA GLN A 363 -1.11 -19.65 14.15
C GLN A 363 -1.47 -21.13 14.33
N ILE A 364 -0.47 -22.00 14.18
CA ILE A 364 -0.64 -23.44 14.45
C ILE A 364 -0.91 -23.62 15.94
N GLY A 365 -1.96 -24.36 16.27
CA GLY A 365 -2.43 -24.58 17.65
C GLY A 365 -3.53 -23.62 18.10
N ASP A 366 -3.85 -22.58 17.33
CA ASP A 366 -4.94 -21.68 17.65
C ASP A 366 -6.29 -22.40 17.65
N THR A 367 -7.16 -22.02 18.59
CA THR A 367 -8.55 -22.49 18.63
C THR A 367 -9.45 -21.46 17.95
N ILE A 368 -10.17 -21.88 16.90
CA ILE A 368 -11.14 -21.05 16.21
C ILE A 368 -12.54 -21.44 16.69
N ALA A 369 -13.29 -20.47 17.17
CA ALA A 369 -14.68 -20.63 17.56
C ALA A 369 -15.61 -20.22 16.41
N ILE A 370 -16.53 -21.12 16.07
CA ILE A 370 -17.60 -20.89 15.11
C ILE A 370 -18.90 -20.83 15.92
N PRO A 371 -19.40 -19.63 16.26
CA PRO A 371 -20.63 -19.48 17.01
C PRO A 371 -21.83 -20.07 16.28
N SER A 372 -22.85 -20.44 17.06
CA SER A 372 -24.16 -20.79 16.51
C SER A 372 -24.81 -19.52 15.95
N ASN A 373 -25.42 -19.63 14.77
CA ASN A 373 -26.18 -18.53 14.17
C ASN A 373 -27.66 -18.74 14.54
N PRO A 374 -28.33 -17.77 15.19
CA PRO A 374 -29.73 -17.92 15.58
C PRO A 374 -30.67 -18.18 14.37
N ASN A 375 -30.27 -17.75 13.17
CA ASN A 375 -31.01 -17.94 11.93
C ASN A 375 -30.68 -19.27 11.21
N ILE A 376 -29.69 -20.04 11.68
CA ILE A 376 -29.26 -21.31 11.06
C ILE A 376 -29.06 -22.37 12.15
N PRO A 377 -29.88 -23.44 12.19
CA PRO A 377 -29.73 -24.47 13.22
C PRO A 377 -28.33 -25.10 13.19
N GLY A 378 -27.73 -25.23 14.37
CA GLY A 378 -26.51 -25.99 14.60
C GLY A 378 -25.65 -25.43 15.74
N ASP A 379 -24.97 -26.31 16.46
CA ASP A 379 -24.21 -25.99 17.66
C ASP A 379 -23.01 -25.07 17.37
N SER A 380 -22.50 -24.44 18.43
CA SER A 380 -21.20 -23.78 18.39
C SER A 380 -20.10 -24.83 18.25
N ILE A 381 -19.18 -24.60 17.33
CA ILE A 381 -18.11 -25.55 17.02
C ILE A 381 -16.79 -24.90 17.36
N LYS A 382 -15.90 -25.64 18.03
CA LYS A 382 -14.52 -25.25 18.24
C LYS A 382 -13.62 -26.14 17.39
N VAL A 383 -12.70 -25.52 16.66
CA VAL A 383 -11.75 -26.21 15.77
C VAL A 383 -10.34 -25.79 16.13
N VAL A 384 -9.38 -26.71 15.99
CA VAL A 384 -7.96 -26.43 16.25
C VAL A 384 -7.21 -26.39 14.93
N VAL A 385 -6.36 -25.38 14.76
CA VAL A 385 -5.54 -25.19 13.56
C VAL A 385 -4.33 -26.13 13.62
N GLU A 386 -4.21 -27.03 12.65
CA GLU A 386 -3.10 -27.98 12.56
C GLU A 386 -1.99 -27.50 11.60
N GLN A 387 -2.36 -26.78 10.54
CA GLN A 387 -1.41 -26.30 9.52
C GLN A 387 -1.85 -24.94 8.99
N VAL A 388 -0.87 -24.08 8.70
CA VAL A 388 -1.07 -22.75 8.10
C VAL A 388 -0.18 -22.64 6.87
N ASN A 389 -0.77 -22.27 5.74
CA ASN A 389 -0.08 -22.00 4.49
C ASN A 389 -0.29 -20.53 4.09
N ILE A 390 0.70 -19.70 4.44
CA ILE A 390 0.69 -18.25 4.19
C ILE A 390 0.70 -17.95 2.69
N SER A 391 1.50 -18.66 1.89
CA SER A 391 1.63 -18.42 0.45
C SER A 391 0.32 -18.59 -0.32
N GLN A 392 -0.49 -19.57 0.08
CA GLN A 392 -1.82 -19.80 -0.52
C GLN A 392 -2.93 -19.08 0.25
N GLY A 393 -2.61 -18.48 1.40
CA GLY A 393 -3.59 -17.92 2.32
C GLY A 393 -4.63 -18.94 2.77
N THR A 394 -4.21 -20.15 3.11
CA THR A 394 -5.11 -21.21 3.59
C THR A 394 -4.62 -21.81 4.89
N PHE A 395 -5.53 -22.36 5.68
CA PHE A 395 -5.21 -23.11 6.89
C PHE A 395 -6.02 -24.40 6.92
N VAL A 396 -5.48 -25.42 7.58
CA VAL A 396 -6.18 -26.68 7.84
C VAL A 396 -6.54 -26.73 9.31
N ALA A 397 -7.83 -26.89 9.60
CA ALA A 397 -8.33 -27.03 10.95
C ALA A 397 -9.08 -28.36 11.13
N LYS A 398 -9.09 -28.84 12.36
CA LYS A 398 -9.74 -30.09 12.77
C LYS A 398 -10.83 -29.82 13.80
N CYS A 399 -12.01 -30.40 13.58
CA CYS A 399 -13.11 -30.41 14.55
C CYS A 399 -12.86 -31.39 15.70
N GLY A 400 -13.36 -31.05 16.89
CA GLY A 400 -13.47 -31.98 18.01
C GLY A 400 -14.37 -33.19 17.70
N ASN A 401 -14.15 -34.30 18.42
CA ASN A 401 -14.86 -35.56 18.19
C ASN A 401 -16.39 -35.39 18.21
N GLY A 402 -17.04 -35.69 17.09
CA GLY A 402 -18.51 -35.69 16.95
C GLY A 402 -19.11 -34.41 16.35
N ALA A 403 -18.34 -33.32 16.21
CA ALA A 403 -18.83 -32.09 15.59
C ALA A 403 -18.78 -32.16 14.05
N GLN A 404 -19.85 -31.75 13.38
CA GLN A 404 -19.92 -31.64 11.92
C GLN A 404 -19.63 -30.21 11.47
N TRP A 405 -18.83 -30.07 10.41
CA TRP A 405 -18.56 -28.77 9.80
C TRP A 405 -19.85 -28.13 9.25
N PRO A 406 -20.00 -26.79 9.32
CA PRO A 406 -21.14 -26.08 8.72
C PRO A 406 -21.26 -26.36 7.22
N GLY A 407 -22.50 -26.53 6.75
CA GLY A 407 -22.80 -26.66 5.32
C GLY A 407 -22.50 -25.39 4.53
N THR A 408 -22.33 -25.55 3.22
CA THR A 408 -22.09 -24.44 2.28
C THR A 408 -23.33 -24.11 1.46
N ASN A 409 -23.43 -22.87 1.02
CA ASN A 409 -24.36 -22.46 -0.04
C ASN A 409 -23.83 -22.92 -1.41
N GLY A 410 -24.58 -22.68 -2.49
CA GLY A 410 -24.20 -23.04 -3.87
C GLY A 410 -22.84 -22.50 -4.32
N ASP A 411 -22.39 -21.38 -3.74
CA ASP A 411 -21.10 -20.73 -4.04
C ASP A 411 -19.93 -21.24 -3.16
N GLY A 412 -20.13 -22.30 -2.37
CA GLY A 412 -19.09 -22.86 -1.50
C GLY A 412 -18.76 -22.01 -0.25
N LYS A 413 -19.44 -20.89 -0.04
CA LYS A 413 -19.34 -20.05 1.17
C LYS A 413 -20.28 -20.53 2.26
N THR A 414 -19.89 -20.37 3.52
CA THR A 414 -20.80 -20.57 4.66
C THR A 414 -21.36 -19.22 5.11
N LEU A 415 -22.59 -19.20 5.61
CA LEU A 415 -23.19 -18.03 6.27
C LEU A 415 -22.72 -17.85 7.72
N ARG A 416 -21.70 -18.62 8.15
CA ARG A 416 -21.16 -18.54 9.52
C ARG A 416 -19.91 -17.67 9.53
N ARG A 417 -19.79 -16.87 10.59
CA ARG A 417 -18.57 -16.14 10.93
C ARG A 417 -17.79 -16.95 11.96
N CYS A 418 -16.47 -16.78 12.02
CA CYS A 418 -15.58 -17.44 12.96
C CYS A 418 -14.57 -16.45 13.54
N TYR A 419 -14.17 -16.64 14.79
CA TYR A 419 -13.15 -15.81 15.44
C TYR A 419 -12.09 -16.70 16.11
N VAL A 420 -10.88 -16.17 16.25
CA VAL A 420 -9.79 -16.85 16.95
C VAL A 420 -9.98 -16.66 18.46
N GLU A 421 -10.17 -17.75 19.20
CA GLU A 421 -10.27 -17.75 20.65
C GLU A 421 -8.85 -17.64 21.24
N ARG A 422 -8.46 -16.44 21.66
CA ARG A 422 -7.17 -16.20 22.31
C ARG A 422 -7.29 -16.40 23.81
N SER A 423 -6.49 -17.29 24.38
CA SER A 423 -6.43 -17.51 25.83
C SER A 423 -5.73 -16.32 26.51
N LEU A 424 -6.34 -15.77 27.56
CA LEU A 424 -5.74 -14.72 28.39
C LEU A 424 -4.46 -15.22 29.10
N PRO A 425 -3.47 -14.33 29.35
CA PRO A 425 -3.48 -12.89 29.09
C PRO A 425 -3.21 -12.55 27.62
N LEU A 426 -4.01 -11.62 27.08
CA LEU A 426 -3.76 -11.04 25.77
C LEU A 426 -2.44 -10.26 25.82
N THR A 427 -1.54 -10.54 24.89
CA THR A 427 -0.32 -9.74 24.70
C THR A 427 -0.69 -8.36 24.19
N ASP A 428 0.02 -7.33 24.66
CA ASP A 428 -0.09 -5.99 24.09
C ASP A 428 0.38 -6.02 22.65
N GLN A 429 -0.50 -5.65 21.73
CA GLN A 429 -0.22 -5.65 20.30
C GLN A 429 0.09 -4.25 19.78
N PHE A 430 -0.26 -3.18 20.51
CA PHE A 430 -0.22 -1.82 19.98
C PHE A 430 1.04 -1.07 20.39
N SER A 431 1.53 -1.29 21.61
CA SER A 431 2.73 -0.61 22.08
C SER A 431 3.95 -1.04 21.27
N PHE A 432 4.72 -0.04 20.82
CA PHE A 432 5.96 -0.22 20.07
C PHE A 432 5.86 -1.25 18.93
N SER A 433 4.72 -1.30 18.24
CA SER A 433 4.46 -2.32 17.22
C SER A 433 4.22 -1.69 15.85
N ILE A 434 4.83 -2.31 14.83
CA ILE A 434 4.75 -1.90 13.43
C ILE A 434 4.28 -3.08 12.58
N GLY A 435 3.30 -2.83 11.72
CA GLY A 435 2.89 -3.73 10.67
C GLY A 435 3.60 -3.44 9.35
N VAL A 436 4.20 -4.44 8.74
CA VAL A 436 4.67 -4.42 7.35
C VAL A 436 3.68 -5.20 6.51
N VAL A 437 3.02 -4.54 5.56
CA VAL A 437 1.95 -5.15 4.77
C VAL A 437 2.42 -5.41 3.34
N LEU A 438 2.41 -6.68 2.94
CA LEU A 438 2.88 -7.16 1.65
C LEU A 438 1.74 -7.83 0.87
N ASN A 439 1.77 -7.66 -0.44
CA ASN A 439 0.89 -8.43 -1.32
C ASN A 439 1.43 -9.85 -1.50
N ARG A 440 0.68 -10.85 -1.05
CA ARG A 440 1.02 -12.28 -1.18
C ARG A 440 0.98 -12.76 -2.63
N ASP A 441 0.13 -12.15 -3.46
CA ASP A 441 -0.12 -12.58 -4.84
C ASP A 441 0.88 -11.92 -5.82
N ASN A 442 1.87 -11.18 -5.31
CA ASN A 442 3.03 -10.76 -6.10
C ASN A 442 4.00 -11.95 -6.28
N ASP A 443 4.97 -11.82 -7.19
CA ASP A 443 5.93 -12.88 -7.57
C ASP A 443 6.94 -13.29 -6.47
N TRP A 444 6.60 -13.15 -5.18
CA TRP A 444 7.43 -13.56 -4.03
C TRP A 444 7.69 -15.07 -4.02
N PHE A 445 6.69 -15.86 -4.41
CA PHE A 445 6.72 -17.32 -4.31
C PHE A 445 6.91 -17.92 -5.70
N SER A 446 8.17 -18.13 -6.09
CA SER A 446 8.49 -18.88 -7.30
C SER A 446 8.18 -20.37 -7.11
N PRO A 447 7.83 -21.13 -8.16
CA PRO A 447 7.65 -22.59 -8.07
C PRO A 447 8.89 -23.33 -7.58
N SER A 448 10.06 -22.71 -7.73
CA SER A 448 11.38 -23.23 -7.35
C SER A 448 11.81 -22.91 -5.92
N SER A 449 11.13 -22.00 -5.21
CA SER A 449 11.49 -21.59 -3.85
C SER A 449 10.51 -22.17 -2.83
N LYS A 450 11.01 -22.56 -1.66
CA LYS A 450 10.15 -22.94 -0.53
C LYS A 450 9.56 -21.65 0.05
N PRO A 451 8.23 -21.53 0.16
CA PRO A 451 7.61 -20.32 0.68
C PRO A 451 8.02 -19.95 2.12
N SER A 452 8.30 -20.95 2.96
CA SER A 452 8.80 -20.75 4.33
C SER A 452 10.08 -19.93 4.36
N ASP A 453 11.03 -20.27 3.49
CA ASP A 453 12.37 -19.68 3.47
C ASP A 453 12.30 -18.21 3.00
N VAL A 454 11.35 -17.91 2.09
CA VAL A 454 11.08 -16.54 1.64
C VAL A 454 10.47 -15.70 2.76
N ILE A 455 9.50 -16.25 3.49
CA ILE A 455 8.85 -15.54 4.60
C ILE A 455 9.86 -15.26 5.71
N GLU A 456 10.63 -16.26 6.14
CA GLU A 456 11.66 -16.12 7.17
C GLU A 456 12.72 -15.09 6.75
N TRP A 457 13.14 -15.11 5.49
CA TRP A 457 14.08 -14.13 4.96
C TRP A 457 13.51 -12.70 4.98
N VAL A 458 12.26 -12.49 4.55
CA VAL A 458 11.62 -11.16 4.60
C VAL A 458 11.50 -10.67 6.04
N GLU A 459 11.05 -11.53 6.96
CA GLU A 459 10.96 -11.19 8.38
C GLU A 459 12.32 -10.84 8.98
N GLN A 460 13.38 -11.55 8.59
CA GLN A 460 14.73 -11.24 9.03
C GLN A 460 15.21 -9.88 8.51
N VAL A 461 14.96 -9.56 7.23
CA VAL A 461 15.31 -8.24 6.66
C VAL A 461 14.57 -7.11 7.39
N VAL A 462 13.27 -7.28 7.67
CA VAL A 462 12.50 -6.29 8.43
C VAL A 462 13.08 -6.15 9.84
N ARG A 463 13.36 -7.25 10.53
CA ARG A 463 13.92 -7.27 11.89
C ARG A 463 15.28 -6.58 11.98
N ASP A 464 16.13 -6.73 10.95
CA ASP A 464 17.46 -6.11 10.92
C ASP A 464 17.40 -4.58 10.75
N GLU A 465 16.35 -4.06 10.09
CA GLU A 465 16.20 -2.63 9.82
C GLU A 465 15.44 -1.88 10.93
N VAL A 466 14.54 -2.58 11.64
CA VAL A 466 13.69 -2.07 12.72
C VAL A 466 14.47 -1.96 14.04
N PRO A 467 14.30 -0.88 14.84
CA PRO A 467 14.92 -0.75 16.16
C PRO A 467 14.54 -1.90 17.12
N CYS A 468 15.47 -2.33 17.97
CA CYS A 468 15.29 -3.48 18.86
C CYS A 468 14.14 -3.38 19.88
N HIS A 469 13.67 -2.16 20.19
CA HIS A 469 12.54 -1.93 21.10
C HIS A 469 11.19 -1.94 20.38
N ILE A 470 11.19 -2.08 19.05
CA ILE A 470 10.00 -2.11 18.21
C ILE A 470 9.75 -3.54 17.74
N GLN A 471 8.54 -4.02 17.97
CA GLN A 471 8.06 -5.29 17.42
C GLN A 471 7.57 -5.08 15.99
N SER A 472 8.00 -5.95 15.08
CA SER A 472 7.54 -5.94 13.68
C SER A 472 6.70 -7.17 13.38
N THR A 473 5.52 -6.97 12.79
CA THR A 473 4.64 -8.03 12.30
C THR A 473 4.51 -7.89 10.78
N VAL A 474 4.78 -8.97 10.04
CA VAL A 474 4.61 -8.98 8.59
C VAL A 474 3.23 -9.55 8.24
N HIS A 475 2.44 -8.80 7.48
CA HIS A 475 1.11 -9.18 7.02
C HIS A 475 1.14 -9.48 5.53
N TRP A 476 0.70 -10.69 5.17
CA TRP A 476 0.58 -11.12 3.78
C TRP A 476 -0.89 -11.06 3.37
N LEU A 477 -1.27 -10.00 2.67
CA LEU A 477 -2.64 -9.78 2.18
C LEU A 477 -2.82 -10.35 0.77
N ASN A 478 -4.04 -10.75 0.43
CA ASN A 478 -4.38 -11.04 -0.97
C ASN A 478 -4.46 -9.75 -1.81
N ARG A 479 -4.46 -9.86 -3.14
CA ARG A 479 -4.43 -8.71 -4.04
C ARG A 479 -5.58 -7.73 -3.82
N SER A 480 -6.80 -8.22 -3.56
CA SER A 480 -7.96 -7.37 -3.31
C SER A 480 -7.84 -6.62 -1.99
N ALA A 481 -7.50 -7.31 -0.90
CA ALA A 481 -7.30 -6.73 0.43
C ALA A 481 -6.10 -5.77 0.45
N PHE A 482 -5.03 -6.08 -0.27
CA PHE A 482 -3.88 -5.19 -0.43
C PHE A 482 -4.23 -3.89 -1.16
N ARG A 483 -5.05 -3.97 -2.22
CA ARG A 483 -5.56 -2.76 -2.90
C ARG A 483 -6.47 -1.95 -1.98
N SER A 484 -7.40 -2.59 -1.30
CA SER A 484 -8.26 -1.94 -0.30
C SER A 484 -7.43 -1.27 0.80
N PHE A 485 -6.38 -1.95 1.28
CA PHE A 485 -5.42 -1.38 2.23
C PHE A 485 -4.75 -0.13 1.67
N GLY A 486 -4.27 -0.18 0.41
CA GLY A 486 -3.63 0.97 -0.22
C GLY A 486 -4.56 2.18 -0.39
N HIS A 487 -5.82 1.95 -0.74
CA HIS A 487 -6.83 3.01 -0.81
C HIS A 487 -7.09 3.65 0.56
N ALA A 488 -7.33 2.83 1.60
CA ALA A 488 -7.53 3.30 2.97
C ALA A 488 -6.30 4.04 3.50
N TYR A 489 -5.11 3.48 3.28
CA TYR A 489 -3.83 4.08 3.71
C TYR A 489 -3.58 5.43 3.06
N ASN A 490 -3.88 5.58 1.76
CA ASN A 490 -3.73 6.85 1.05
C ASN A 490 -4.69 7.93 1.60
N GLY A 491 -5.97 7.59 1.83
CA GLY A 491 -6.93 8.51 2.45
C GLY A 491 -6.49 8.92 3.85
N TRP A 492 -6.16 7.93 4.68
CA TRP A 492 -5.74 8.12 6.05
C TRP A 492 -4.48 9.00 6.19
N GLN A 493 -3.41 8.69 5.45
CA GLN A 493 -2.16 9.47 5.51
C GLN A 493 -2.31 10.91 5.00
N ASN A 494 -3.02 11.11 3.89
CA ASN A 494 -3.18 12.44 3.30
C ASN A 494 -4.11 13.34 4.12
N SER A 495 -5.05 12.75 4.88
CA SER A 495 -5.93 13.47 5.80
C SER A 495 -5.28 13.80 7.15
N GLY A 496 -4.00 13.48 7.35
CA GLY A 496 -3.29 13.77 8.59
C GLY A 496 -3.36 12.65 9.63
N CYS A 497 -3.62 11.41 9.21
CA CYS A 497 -3.85 10.24 10.05
C CYS A 497 -5.01 10.41 11.06
N PRO A 498 -6.20 10.85 10.64
CA PRO A 498 -7.33 10.97 11.56
C PRO A 498 -7.74 9.57 12.04
N PHE A 499 -8.16 9.49 13.30
CA PHE A 499 -8.87 8.30 13.76
C PHE A 499 -10.30 8.35 13.19
N GLY A 500 -10.68 7.33 12.41
CA GLY A 500 -11.87 7.34 11.54
C GLY A 500 -12.11 5.98 10.88
N ASN A 501 -12.96 5.91 9.85
CA ASN A 501 -13.28 4.62 9.21
C ASN A 501 -12.11 4.03 8.45
N GLU A 502 -11.25 4.84 7.84
CA GLU A 502 -10.05 4.31 7.20
C GLU A 502 -9.10 3.70 8.24
N ALA A 503 -8.97 4.30 9.43
CA ALA A 503 -8.21 3.72 10.53
C ALA A 503 -8.80 2.36 10.96
N TYR A 504 -10.14 2.26 11.08
CA TYR A 504 -10.81 0.99 11.38
C TYR A 504 -10.73 -0.03 10.25
N GLN A 505 -10.80 0.39 9.00
CA GLN A 505 -10.61 -0.46 7.84
C GLN A 505 -9.19 -1.02 7.82
N LEU A 506 -8.19 -0.20 8.16
CA LEU A 506 -6.81 -0.65 8.33
C LEU A 506 -6.70 -1.64 9.50
N LEU A 507 -7.31 -1.37 10.66
CA LEU A 507 -7.35 -2.30 11.80
C LEU A 507 -7.99 -3.65 11.44
N GLU A 508 -9.08 -3.64 10.68
CA GLU A 508 -9.79 -4.84 10.23
C GLU A 508 -8.95 -5.66 9.25
N LEU A 509 -8.34 -5.00 8.26
CA LEU A 509 -7.46 -5.63 7.29
C LEU A 509 -6.20 -6.23 7.96
N LEU A 510 -5.69 -5.59 9.01
CA LEU A 510 -4.58 -6.08 9.83
C LEU A 510 -4.98 -7.14 10.84
N SER A 511 -6.27 -7.47 10.96
CA SER A 511 -6.78 -8.46 11.90
C SER A 511 -6.59 -8.09 13.37
N LEU A 512 -6.59 -6.79 13.66
CA LEU A 512 -6.39 -6.23 15.01
C LEU A 512 -7.71 -5.95 15.71
N SER A 513 -8.61 -5.22 15.06
CA SER A 513 -9.94 -4.90 15.59
C SER A 513 -10.90 -4.54 14.46
N ARG A 514 -12.19 -4.45 14.79
CA ARG A 514 -13.22 -3.97 13.88
C ARG A 514 -14.18 -3.02 14.60
N LEU A 515 -14.99 -2.32 13.82
CA LEU A 515 -16.11 -1.53 14.33
C LEU A 515 -17.23 -2.45 14.86
N PRO A 516 -18.05 -1.98 15.81
CA PRO A 516 -19.26 -2.67 16.22
C PRO A 516 -20.15 -2.95 15.01
N ASP A 517 -20.68 -4.18 14.91
CA ASP A 517 -21.65 -4.51 13.87
C ASP A 517 -22.83 -3.55 13.93
N GLN A 518 -23.17 -2.99 12.78
CA GLN A 518 -24.49 -2.42 12.60
C GLN A 518 -25.51 -3.57 12.59
N PRO A 519 -26.68 -3.41 13.22
CA PRO A 519 -27.71 -4.43 13.17
C PRO A 519 -28.14 -4.66 11.71
N ALA A 520 -27.60 -5.69 11.06
CA ALA A 520 -27.98 -6.09 9.72
C ALA A 520 -29.33 -6.82 9.78
N GLY A 521 -30.36 -6.20 9.21
CA GLY A 521 -31.70 -6.77 9.04
C GLY A 521 -32.21 -6.58 7.61
N ILE A 522 -33.30 -7.26 7.24
CA ILE A 522 -33.94 -7.08 5.93
C ILE A 522 -34.41 -5.61 5.73
N GLY A 523 -34.56 -4.84 6.81
CA GLY A 523 -34.88 -3.41 6.79
C GLY A 523 -33.71 -2.44 6.60
N THR A 524 -32.44 -2.89 6.65
CA THR A 524 -31.26 -2.05 6.32
C THR A 524 -30.88 -2.08 4.84
N LEU A 525 -31.62 -2.83 4.01
CA LEU A 525 -31.50 -2.79 2.56
C LEU A 525 -32.28 -1.59 2.01
N SER A 526 -31.57 -0.54 1.60
CA SER A 526 -32.16 0.58 0.85
C SER A 526 -32.65 0.08 -0.51
N LEU A 527 -33.94 -0.24 -0.60
CA LEU A 527 -34.62 -0.55 -1.86
C LEU A 527 -34.80 0.76 -2.64
N TYR A 528 -33.89 1.03 -3.58
CA TYR A 528 -34.08 2.12 -4.54
C TYR A 528 -35.13 1.72 -5.57
N LYS A 529 -36.30 2.36 -5.51
CA LYS A 529 -37.31 2.28 -6.56
C LYS A 529 -36.92 3.24 -7.68
N THR A 530 -36.21 2.75 -8.69
CA THR A 530 -36.02 3.51 -9.93
C THR A 530 -37.28 3.39 -10.77
N ASP A 531 -38.01 4.50 -10.94
CA ASP A 531 -39.05 4.65 -11.97
C ASP A 531 -38.42 4.80 -13.39
N GLY A 532 -37.33 4.07 -13.67
CA GLY A 532 -36.56 4.21 -14.90
C GLY A 532 -35.92 2.91 -15.35
N ASP A 533 -36.03 2.65 -16.66
CA ASP A 533 -35.56 1.48 -17.40
C ASP A 533 -34.09 1.14 -17.11
N VAL A 534 -33.85 0.10 -16.30
CA VAL A 534 -32.55 -0.58 -16.22
C VAL A 534 -32.55 -1.68 -17.28
N HIS A 535 -31.79 -1.48 -18.35
CA HIS A 535 -31.60 -2.50 -19.38
C HIS A 535 -30.64 -3.58 -18.88
N LEU A 536 -31.17 -4.79 -18.70
CA LEU A 536 -30.37 -6.01 -18.52
C LEU A 536 -29.64 -6.35 -19.83
N ASN A 537 -28.40 -6.84 -19.70
CA ASN A 537 -27.76 -7.51 -20.81
C ASN A 537 -28.54 -8.80 -21.15
N PRO A 538 -28.44 -9.32 -22.39
CA PRO A 538 -29.15 -10.54 -22.81
C PRO A 538 -28.80 -11.80 -22.01
N ASP A 539 -27.71 -11.78 -21.25
CA ASP A 539 -27.22 -12.86 -20.39
C ASP A 539 -27.71 -12.75 -18.94
N GLY A 540 -28.53 -11.74 -18.62
CA GLY A 540 -29.07 -11.50 -17.27
C GLY A 540 -28.13 -10.74 -16.35
N THR A 541 -27.01 -10.20 -16.85
CA THR A 541 -26.10 -9.34 -16.09
C THR A 541 -26.47 -7.85 -16.20
N TYR A 542 -26.09 -7.06 -15.19
CA TYR A 542 -26.35 -5.61 -15.18
C TYR A 542 -25.19 -4.85 -15.84
N GLN A 543 -25.49 -3.74 -16.53
CA GLN A 543 -24.46 -2.93 -17.20
C GLN A 543 -23.50 -2.20 -16.24
N ASP A 544 -23.86 -2.04 -14.96
CA ASP A 544 -23.09 -1.24 -13.99
C ASP A 544 -22.83 -2.00 -12.67
N GLU A 545 -22.04 -3.08 -12.76
CA GLU A 545 -21.71 -3.95 -11.62
C GLU A 545 -20.92 -3.26 -10.49
N GLU A 546 -20.19 -2.18 -10.80
CA GLU A 546 -19.38 -1.46 -9.81
C GLU A 546 -20.24 -0.64 -8.84
N ALA A 547 -21.35 -0.07 -9.31
CA ALA A 547 -22.32 0.62 -8.47
C ALA A 547 -23.03 -0.34 -7.50
N ILE A 548 -23.33 -1.57 -7.96
CA ILE A 548 -24.00 -2.61 -7.17
C ILE A 548 -23.11 -3.13 -6.04
N LYS A 549 -21.81 -3.35 -6.31
CA LYS A 549 -20.84 -3.80 -5.30
C LYS A 549 -20.50 -2.72 -4.28
N LYS A 550 -20.56 -1.44 -4.67
CA LYS A 550 -20.25 -0.31 -3.78
C LYS A 550 -21.35 -0.04 -2.75
N ASN A 551 -22.61 -0.34 -3.09
CA ASN A 551 -23.79 0.04 -2.30
C ASN A 551 -24.58 -1.15 -1.71
N GLU A 552 -24.08 -2.39 -1.82
CA GLU A 552 -24.77 -3.63 -1.38
C GLU A 552 -26.26 -3.72 -1.79
N VAL A 553 -26.58 -3.28 -3.02
CA VAL A 553 -27.98 -3.18 -3.48
C VAL A 553 -28.46 -4.53 -4.01
N MET A 554 -29.60 -5.02 -3.47
CA MET A 554 -30.36 -6.13 -4.05
C MET A 554 -31.60 -5.56 -4.76
N TYR A 555 -31.77 -5.85 -6.06
CA TYR A 555 -33.02 -5.56 -6.78
C TYR A 555 -33.93 -6.78 -6.78
N ILE A 556 -35.18 -6.62 -6.35
CA ILE A 556 -36.24 -7.61 -6.53
C ILE A 556 -36.96 -7.29 -7.84
N LEU A 557 -36.88 -8.19 -8.82
CA LEU A 557 -37.75 -8.15 -10.00
C LEU A 557 -39.19 -8.46 -9.56
N THR A 558 -40.01 -7.44 -9.37
CA THR A 558 -41.46 -7.62 -9.21
C THR A 558 -42.12 -7.83 -10.56
N ASP A 559 -41.82 -8.97 -11.20
CA ASP A 559 -42.65 -9.49 -12.29
C ASP A 559 -43.46 -10.66 -11.76
N LYS A 560 -44.55 -10.32 -11.06
CA LYS A 560 -45.80 -11.09 -10.99
C LYS A 560 -46.82 -10.29 -10.21
N GLN A 561 -47.76 -9.70 -10.93
CA GLN A 561 -49.09 -9.41 -10.38
C GLN A 561 -49.67 -10.73 -9.85
N TYR A 562 -50.10 -10.73 -8.58
CA TYR A 562 -51.11 -11.66 -8.08
C TYR A 562 -52.49 -11.09 -8.34
#